data_AF-A0A8U1BQ80-F1
#
_entry.id   AF-A0A8U1BQ80-F1
#
_cell.length_a   1.000
_cell.length_b   1.000
_cell.length_c   1.000
_cell.angle_alpha   90.00
_cell.angle_beta   90.00
_cell.angle_gamma   90.00
#
_symmetry.space_group_name_H-M   'P 1'
#
loop_
_entity.id
_entity.type
_entity.pdbx_description
1 polymer ?
#
loop_
_entity_poly.entity_id
_entity_poly.type
_entity_poly.pdbx_seq_one_letter_code
_entity_poly.pdbx_strand_id
1 'polypeptide(L)'
;MAQNNFAFLALLVVTSTVTLASADERTQTVEFNVKPGGMVHTFSEKMREYECSFTYASQGGTNEQWLMSVGLSEDDSLFSCSFWRPQGKSYLFFTQFKAELKGAKIEYASAYSQTAAGGQRDVTLKEDEFTVGDSTVTHKDGKFRAELSKLTIIGRTRRDEL
;
A
#
# COMPACT_ATOMS: atom_id res chain seq x y z
N MET A 1 31.83 -71.73 26.65
CA MET A 1 32.08 -71.81 25.19
C MET A 1 31.04 -70.95 24.52
N ALA A 2 31.48 -69.87 23.86
CA ALA A 2 30.80 -69.02 22.86
C ALA A 2 29.33 -68.59 23.14
N GLN A 3 29.06 -67.35 23.52
CA GLN A 3 28.97 -66.16 22.65
C GLN A 3 27.79 -66.23 21.67
N ASN A 4 26.76 -65.42 21.90
CA ASN A 4 26.07 -64.71 20.82
C ASN A 4 25.35 -63.46 21.35
N ASN A 5 26.02 -62.32 21.16
CA ASN A 5 25.48 -60.98 21.28
C ASN A 5 24.47 -60.75 20.14
N PHE A 6 23.17 -60.72 20.46
CA PHE A 6 22.20 -60.09 19.58
C PHE A 6 22.23 -58.58 19.83
N ALA A 7 23.10 -57.89 19.10
CA ALA A 7 23.14 -56.44 19.06
C ALA A 7 21.89 -55.91 18.35
N PHE A 8 20.89 -55.49 19.13
CA PHE A 8 19.77 -54.68 18.63
C PHE A 8 20.30 -53.28 18.29
N LEU A 9 20.54 -53.03 17.00
CA LEU A 9 20.80 -51.71 16.45
C LEU A 9 19.47 -50.91 16.47
N ALA A 10 19.27 -50.13 17.53
CA ALA A 10 18.21 -49.13 17.58
C ALA A 10 18.61 -47.93 16.71
N LEU A 11 18.09 -47.90 15.48
CA LEU A 11 18.24 -46.76 14.56
C LEU A 11 17.36 -45.60 15.05
N LEU A 12 17.98 -44.61 15.70
CA LEU A 12 17.31 -43.42 16.20
C LEU A 12 17.07 -42.45 15.03
N VAL A 13 15.90 -42.53 14.41
CA VAL A 13 15.48 -41.59 13.36
C VAL A 13 15.06 -40.28 14.04
N VAL A 14 15.95 -39.30 14.05
CA VAL A 14 15.61 -37.92 14.44
C VAL A 14 14.80 -37.31 13.30
N THR A 15 13.47 -37.39 13.38
CA THR A 15 12.59 -36.62 12.50
C THR A 15 12.62 -35.16 12.96
N SER A 16 13.51 -34.38 12.37
CA SER A 16 13.47 -32.92 12.47
C SER A 16 12.20 -32.42 11.78
N THR A 17 11.16 -32.17 12.58
CA THR A 17 9.95 -31.48 12.13
C THR A 17 10.32 -30.01 11.90
N VAL A 18 10.64 -29.67 10.66
CA VAL A 18 10.73 -28.28 10.22
C VAL A 18 9.32 -27.70 10.30
N THR A 19 9.04 -26.97 11.37
CA THR A 19 7.82 -26.18 11.49
C THR A 19 7.95 -25.01 10.52
N LEU A 20 7.21 -25.06 9.42
CA LEU A 20 7.02 -23.91 8.54
C LEU A 20 6.24 -22.86 9.33
N ALA A 21 6.96 -21.89 9.89
CA ALA A 21 6.34 -20.69 10.42
C ALA A 21 5.65 -19.98 9.25
N SER A 22 4.32 -20.01 9.23
CA SER A 22 3.50 -19.17 8.36
C SER A 22 3.77 -17.71 8.76
N ALA A 23 4.62 -17.01 8.01
CA ALA A 23 4.70 -15.56 8.13
C ALA A 23 3.36 -15.00 7.65
N ASP A 24 2.62 -14.37 8.56
CA ASP A 24 1.40 -13.64 8.20
C ASP A 24 1.80 -12.48 7.26
N GLU A 25 1.23 -12.43 6.05
CA GLU A 25 1.55 -11.40 5.07
C GLU A 25 0.89 -10.09 5.49
N ARG A 26 1.67 -9.18 6.09
CA ARG A 26 1.17 -7.91 6.63
C ARG A 26 1.23 -6.75 5.66
N THR A 27 1.71 -6.97 4.44
CA THR A 27 1.83 -5.94 3.41
C THR A 27 1.64 -6.58 2.05
N GLN A 28 0.80 -5.95 1.23
CA GLN A 28 0.54 -6.35 -0.14
C GLN A 28 0.90 -5.18 -1.05
N THR A 29 1.53 -5.46 -2.18
CA THR A 29 1.79 -4.47 -3.24
C THR A 29 1.28 -5.02 -4.57
N VAL A 30 0.51 -4.22 -5.29
CA VAL A 30 -0.09 -4.59 -6.58
C VAL A 30 0.16 -3.51 -7.62
N GLU A 31 0.14 -3.92 -8.88
CA GLU A 31 0.25 -3.00 -10.01
C GLU A 31 -1.13 -2.67 -10.60
N PHE A 32 -1.34 -1.43 -11.00
CA PHE A 32 -2.51 -1.01 -11.74
C PHE A 32 -2.17 0.06 -12.77
N ASN A 33 -3.01 0.21 -13.78
CA ASN A 33 -2.84 1.26 -14.78
C ASN A 33 -3.77 2.44 -14.49
N VAL A 34 -3.18 3.63 -14.34
CA VAL A 34 -3.90 4.90 -14.37
C VAL A 34 -4.25 5.19 -15.83
N LYS A 35 -5.56 5.29 -16.11
CA LYS A 35 -6.09 5.50 -17.45
C LYS A 35 -6.49 6.96 -17.66
N PRO A 36 -6.00 7.64 -18.71
CA PRO A 36 -6.50 8.96 -19.09
C PRO A 36 -7.86 8.87 -19.79
N GLY A 37 -8.46 10.02 -20.09
CA GLY A 37 -9.69 10.15 -20.88
C GLY A 37 -10.83 10.87 -20.16
N GLY A 38 -10.56 11.45 -18.98
CA GLY A 38 -11.53 12.22 -18.20
C GLY A 38 -12.60 11.39 -17.48
N MET A 39 -12.60 10.07 -17.66
CA MET A 39 -13.49 9.18 -16.93
C MET A 39 -13.00 8.98 -15.50
N VAL A 40 -13.94 8.83 -14.58
CA VAL A 40 -13.64 8.52 -13.19
C VAL A 40 -13.39 7.02 -13.05
N HIS A 41 -12.24 6.67 -12.47
CA HIS A 41 -11.86 5.30 -12.15
C HIS A 41 -11.61 5.15 -10.66
N THR A 42 -11.88 3.95 -10.13
CA THR A 42 -11.55 3.58 -8.75
C THR A 42 -10.76 2.29 -8.73
N PHE A 43 -9.69 2.26 -7.95
CA PHE A 43 -8.90 1.07 -7.65
C PHE A 43 -8.81 0.90 -6.13
N SER A 44 -8.95 -0.32 -5.63
CA SER A 44 -8.99 -0.59 -4.19
C SER A 44 -8.24 -1.86 -3.84
N GLU A 45 -7.56 -1.85 -2.69
CA GLU A 45 -6.96 -3.04 -2.09
C GLU A 45 -7.35 -3.15 -0.62
N LYS A 46 -7.34 -4.39 -0.14
CA LYS A 46 -7.76 -4.74 1.22
C LYS A 46 -6.65 -5.46 1.95
N MET A 47 -6.57 -5.20 3.25
CA MET A 47 -5.76 -5.98 4.17
C MET A 47 -6.63 -6.29 5.38
N ARG A 48 -7.03 -7.56 5.53
CA ARG A 48 -8.02 -7.99 6.52
C ARG A 48 -9.32 -7.18 6.43
N GLU A 49 -9.77 -6.55 7.52
CA GLU A 49 -10.97 -5.70 7.57
C GLU A 49 -10.76 -4.27 7.05
N TYR A 50 -9.53 -3.87 6.75
CA TYR A 50 -9.18 -2.53 6.26
C TYR A 50 -9.19 -2.49 4.74
N GLU A 51 -9.72 -1.40 4.18
CA GLU A 51 -9.75 -1.16 2.74
C GLU A 51 -9.19 0.22 2.45
N CYS A 52 -8.36 0.31 1.43
CA CYS A 52 -7.97 1.58 0.86
C CYS A 52 -8.44 1.65 -0.58
N SER A 53 -9.00 2.80 -0.97
CA SER A 53 -9.47 3.03 -2.33
C SER A 53 -8.90 4.33 -2.87
N PHE A 54 -8.62 4.37 -4.17
CA PHE A 54 -8.17 5.53 -4.91
C PHE A 54 -9.07 5.76 -6.11
N THR A 55 -9.81 6.85 -6.05
CA THR A 55 -10.66 7.36 -7.10
C THR A 55 -9.98 8.55 -7.79
N TYR A 56 -9.88 8.52 -9.11
CA TYR A 56 -9.23 9.58 -9.88
C TYR A 56 -9.93 9.81 -11.22
N ALA A 57 -9.69 10.97 -11.81
CA ALA A 57 -9.87 11.19 -13.25
C ALA A 57 -8.67 11.97 -13.78
N SER A 58 -8.24 11.65 -15.00
CA SER A 58 -7.04 12.24 -15.60
C SER A 58 -7.17 12.40 -17.11
N GLN A 59 -6.36 13.29 -17.66
CA GLN A 59 -6.15 13.49 -19.09
C GLN A 59 -4.70 13.16 -19.44
N GLY A 60 -4.45 12.71 -20.67
CA GLY A 60 -3.12 12.32 -21.12
C GLY A 60 -3.15 11.47 -22.39
N GLY A 61 -1.98 11.17 -22.94
CA GLY A 61 -1.85 10.43 -24.21
C GLY A 61 -1.78 8.91 -24.05
N THR A 62 -1.32 8.41 -22.91
CA THR A 62 -1.09 6.96 -22.68
C THR A 62 -1.42 6.57 -21.25
N ASN A 63 -1.70 5.29 -21.03
CA ASN A 63 -1.81 4.74 -19.68
C ASN A 63 -0.48 4.83 -18.94
N GLU A 64 -0.55 4.93 -17.62
CA GLU A 64 0.60 4.87 -16.75
C GLU A 64 0.46 3.72 -15.75
N GLN A 65 1.45 2.81 -15.72
CA GLN A 65 1.59 1.83 -14.63
C GLN A 65 1.94 2.51 -13.31
N TRP A 66 1.20 2.16 -12.28
CA TRP A 66 1.33 2.63 -10.90
C TRP A 66 1.32 1.42 -9.96
N LEU A 67 1.82 1.63 -8.75
CA LEU A 67 1.77 0.65 -7.67
C LEU A 67 0.84 1.16 -6.56
N MET A 68 0.12 0.22 -5.96
CA MET A 68 -0.59 0.42 -4.72
C MET A 68 -0.02 -0.54 -3.68
N SER A 69 0.25 -0.06 -2.47
CA SER A 69 0.60 -0.91 -1.34
C SER A 69 -0.29 -0.61 -0.15
N VAL A 70 -0.76 -1.67 0.49
CA VAL A 70 -1.50 -1.63 1.75
C VAL A 70 -0.79 -2.51 2.77
N GLY A 71 -0.79 -2.11 4.04
CA GLY A 71 -0.17 -2.93 5.07
C GLY A 71 -0.50 -2.50 6.50
N LEU A 72 -0.31 -3.41 7.44
CA LEU A 72 -0.51 -3.21 8.87
C LEU A 72 0.82 -3.13 9.61
N SER A 73 0.89 -2.29 10.65
CA SER A 73 2.00 -2.29 11.59
C SER A 73 2.09 -3.60 12.37
N GLU A 74 3.22 -3.86 13.02
CA GLU A 74 3.46 -5.11 13.78
C GLU A 74 2.46 -5.36 14.91
N ASP A 75 1.88 -4.30 15.47
CA ASP A 75 0.88 -4.32 16.53
C ASP A 75 -0.56 -4.15 16.00
N ASP A 76 -0.75 -4.11 14.68
CA ASP A 76 -2.03 -3.83 14.03
C ASP A 76 -2.67 -2.48 14.41
N SER A 77 -1.92 -1.54 15.00
CA SER A 77 -2.45 -0.23 15.40
C SER A 77 -2.52 0.77 14.24
N LEU A 78 -1.76 0.55 13.17
CA LEU A 78 -1.69 1.42 12.00
C LEU A 78 -1.97 0.64 10.72
N PHE A 79 -2.84 1.21 9.89
CA PHE A 79 -3.07 0.81 8.51
C PHE A 79 -2.42 1.84 7.58
N SER A 80 -1.50 1.36 6.74
CA SER A 80 -0.79 2.17 5.76
C SER A 80 -1.31 1.89 4.35
N CYS A 81 -1.43 2.94 3.56
CA CYS A 81 -1.83 2.86 2.16
C CYS A 81 -0.99 3.85 1.34
N SER A 82 -0.41 3.38 0.24
CA SER A 82 0.36 4.22 -0.67
C SER A 82 0.04 3.92 -2.13
N PHE A 83 -0.03 4.97 -2.94
CA PHE A 83 -0.17 4.92 -4.40
C PHE A 83 1.01 5.68 -4.98
N TRP A 84 1.75 5.11 -5.93
CA TRP A 84 2.85 5.84 -6.54
C TRP A 84 3.19 5.38 -7.95
N ARG A 85 3.79 6.31 -8.70
CA ARG A 85 4.42 6.05 -9.99
C ARG A 85 5.86 5.55 -9.76
N PRO A 86 6.23 4.33 -10.16
CA PRO A 86 7.59 3.80 -9.96
C PRO A 86 8.69 4.65 -10.63
N GLN A 87 8.37 5.31 -11.75
CA GLN A 87 9.29 6.19 -12.47
C GLN A 87 9.40 7.60 -11.85
N GLY A 88 8.73 7.84 -10.72
CA GLY A 88 8.88 9.04 -9.91
C GLY A 88 8.06 10.25 -10.34
N LYS A 89 7.87 10.47 -11.63
CA LYS A 89 7.02 11.53 -12.19
C LYS A 89 5.91 10.95 -13.06
N SER A 90 4.67 11.38 -12.82
CA SER A 90 3.55 11.19 -13.72
C SER A 90 3.49 12.31 -14.75
N TYR A 91 3.14 11.96 -15.99
CA TYR A 91 2.87 12.89 -17.08
C TYR A 91 1.37 13.04 -17.35
N LEU A 92 0.52 12.38 -16.56
CA LEU A 92 -0.93 12.56 -16.62
C LEU A 92 -1.34 13.85 -15.92
N PHE A 93 -2.32 14.53 -16.50
CA PHE A 93 -2.97 15.69 -15.91
C PHE A 93 -4.17 15.21 -15.09
N PHE A 94 -4.04 15.16 -13.77
CA PHE A 94 -5.12 14.73 -12.88
C PHE A 94 -6.13 15.86 -12.70
N THR A 95 -7.36 15.66 -13.14
CA THR A 95 -8.43 16.64 -12.91
C THR A 95 -9.03 16.50 -11.51
N GLN A 96 -8.99 15.28 -10.95
CA GLN A 96 -9.42 15.00 -9.58
C GLN A 96 -8.73 13.78 -9.01
N PHE A 97 -8.54 13.77 -7.70
CA PHE A 97 -8.24 12.56 -6.93
C PHE A 97 -8.95 12.58 -5.58
N LYS A 98 -9.29 11.38 -5.11
CA LYS A 98 -9.75 11.07 -3.76
C LYS A 98 -9.16 9.73 -3.35
N ALA A 99 -8.58 9.65 -2.18
CA ALA A 99 -8.30 8.39 -1.52
C ALA A 99 -9.15 8.26 -0.27
N GLU A 100 -9.56 7.04 0.06
CA GLU A 100 -10.46 6.76 1.17
C GLU A 100 -10.06 5.48 1.89
N LEU A 101 -9.97 5.56 3.22
CA LEU A 101 -9.74 4.45 4.13
C LEU A 101 -11.08 3.98 4.72
N LYS A 102 -11.27 2.66 4.79
CA LYS A 102 -12.31 2.02 5.60
C LYS A 102 -11.66 1.21 6.71
N GLY A 103 -12.25 1.24 7.91
CA GLY A 103 -11.73 0.55 9.09
C GLY A 103 -10.68 1.34 9.89
N ALA A 104 -10.08 2.39 9.33
CA ALA A 104 -9.07 3.22 10.00
C ALA A 104 -9.41 4.72 9.92
N LYS A 105 -8.94 5.51 10.90
CA LYS A 105 -9.03 6.97 10.92
C LYS A 105 -7.69 7.57 10.54
N ILE A 106 -7.64 8.47 9.56
CA ILE A 106 -6.40 9.08 9.07
C ILE A 106 -5.70 9.87 10.19
N GLU A 107 -4.42 9.59 10.39
CA GLU A 107 -3.52 10.36 11.26
C GLU A 107 -2.51 11.17 10.46
N TYR A 108 -2.12 10.66 9.30
CA TYR A 108 -1.13 11.29 8.46
C TYR A 108 -1.44 11.05 6.98
N ALA A 109 -1.23 12.09 6.18
CA ALA A 109 -1.27 11.99 4.73
C ALA A 109 -0.20 12.88 4.11
N SER A 110 0.42 12.41 3.05
CA SER A 110 1.36 13.20 2.24
C SER A 110 1.18 12.89 0.78
N ALA A 111 1.30 13.92 -0.06
CA ALA A 111 1.19 13.81 -1.50
C ALA A 111 2.36 14.53 -2.17
N TYR A 112 2.79 13.99 -3.31
CA TYR A 112 3.94 14.49 -4.07
C TYR A 112 3.59 14.61 -5.55
N SER A 113 3.99 15.71 -6.17
CA SER A 113 3.88 15.90 -7.62
C SER A 113 5.02 15.21 -8.36
N GLN A 114 6.11 14.96 -7.65
CA GLN A 114 7.29 14.25 -8.14
C GLN A 114 7.98 13.57 -6.96
N THR A 115 8.54 12.37 -7.18
CA THR A 115 9.38 11.69 -6.19
C THR A 115 10.79 11.44 -6.71
N ALA A 116 11.73 11.14 -5.82
CA ALA A 116 13.14 10.95 -6.12
C ALA A 116 13.47 9.69 -6.94
N ALA A 117 12.48 8.85 -7.24
CA ALA A 117 12.67 7.72 -8.13
C ALA A 117 13.10 8.22 -9.53
N GLY A 118 14.07 7.52 -10.14
CA GLY A 118 14.62 7.91 -11.44
C GLY A 118 15.58 9.11 -11.43
N GLY A 119 16.21 9.41 -10.28
CA GLY A 119 17.24 10.46 -10.16
C GLY A 119 16.69 11.89 -10.00
N GLN A 120 15.40 12.01 -9.71
CA GLN A 120 14.72 13.28 -9.46
C GLN A 120 14.83 13.70 -7.98
N ARG A 121 14.26 14.85 -7.63
CA ARG A 121 14.05 15.27 -6.23
C ARG A 121 12.57 15.16 -5.89
N ASP A 122 12.27 14.88 -4.61
CA ASP A 122 10.91 14.92 -4.10
C ASP A 122 10.36 16.36 -4.16
N VAL A 123 9.13 16.49 -4.64
CA VAL A 123 8.36 17.73 -4.64
C VAL A 123 7.00 17.43 -4.03
N THR A 124 6.78 17.90 -2.80
CA THR A 124 5.52 17.76 -2.09
C THR A 124 4.43 18.64 -2.72
N LEU A 125 3.19 18.17 -2.71
CA LEU A 125 2.04 19.06 -2.91
C LEU A 125 1.98 20.06 -1.76
N LYS A 126 1.51 21.26 -2.07
CA LYS A 126 1.24 22.24 -1.02
C LYS A 126 -0.01 21.84 -0.24
N GLU A 127 -0.08 22.25 1.02
CA GLU A 127 -1.24 21.96 1.90
C GLU A 127 -2.56 22.56 1.38
N ASP A 128 -2.49 23.60 0.53
CA ASP A 128 -3.66 24.19 -0.11
C ASP A 128 -4.13 23.44 -1.36
N GLU A 129 -3.41 22.41 -1.82
CA GLU A 129 -3.79 21.59 -2.99
C GLU A 129 -4.70 20.40 -2.63
N PHE A 130 -4.80 20.02 -1.36
CA PHE A 130 -5.65 18.91 -0.91
C PHE A 130 -6.19 19.11 0.50
N THR A 131 -7.21 18.35 0.87
CA THR A 131 -7.82 18.30 2.20
C THR A 131 -7.69 16.89 2.75
N VAL A 132 -7.35 16.80 4.04
CA VAL A 132 -7.37 15.56 4.82
C VAL A 132 -8.57 15.61 5.76
N GLY A 133 -9.51 14.68 5.58
CA GLY A 133 -10.62 14.43 6.50
C GLY A 133 -10.35 13.22 7.39
N ASP A 134 -11.36 12.79 8.15
CA ASP A 134 -11.24 11.66 9.08
C ASP A 134 -10.89 10.33 8.38
N SER A 135 -11.39 10.13 7.16
CA SER A 135 -11.18 8.89 6.38
C SER A 135 -10.82 9.12 4.92
N THR A 136 -10.76 10.38 4.46
CA THR A 136 -10.52 10.71 3.05
C THR A 136 -9.41 11.73 2.86
N VAL A 137 -8.67 11.61 1.77
CA VAL A 137 -7.76 12.64 1.26
C VAL A 137 -8.23 13.02 -0.13
N THR A 138 -8.63 14.28 -0.32
CA THR A 138 -9.22 14.74 -1.59
C THR A 138 -8.50 15.98 -2.07
N HIS A 139 -8.27 16.07 -3.38
CA HIS A 139 -7.78 17.31 -3.99
C HIS A 139 -8.72 18.50 -3.73
N LYS A 140 -8.18 19.72 -3.81
CA LYS A 140 -8.95 20.97 -3.73
C LYS A 140 -9.13 21.56 -5.12
N ASP A 141 -10.38 21.71 -5.54
CA ASP A 141 -10.75 22.32 -6.81
C ASP A 141 -10.13 23.71 -6.99
N GLY A 142 -9.54 23.95 -8.16
CA GLY A 142 -8.90 25.22 -8.49
C GLY A 142 -7.58 25.53 -7.76
N LYS A 143 -7.13 24.66 -6.85
CA LYS A 143 -5.84 24.78 -6.16
C LYS A 143 -4.86 23.69 -6.56
N PHE A 144 -5.34 22.47 -6.70
CA PHE A 144 -4.54 21.35 -7.14
C PHE A 144 -4.01 21.58 -8.56
N ARG A 145 -2.68 21.52 -8.74
CA ARG A 145 -2.02 21.80 -10.02
C ARG A 145 -2.04 20.63 -11.01
N ALA A 146 -2.91 19.65 -10.80
CA ALA A 146 -3.07 18.45 -11.63
C ALA A 146 -1.86 17.50 -11.69
N GLU A 147 -0.84 17.71 -10.86
CA GLU A 147 0.35 16.87 -10.78
C GLU A 147 0.30 15.97 -9.54
N LEU A 148 0.20 14.66 -9.73
CA LEU A 148 0.29 13.66 -8.67
C LEU A 148 1.19 12.52 -9.11
N SER A 149 2.14 12.15 -8.26
CA SER A 149 3.07 11.02 -8.48
C SER A 149 3.16 10.07 -7.30
N LYS A 150 2.82 10.53 -6.10
CA LYS A 150 2.71 9.67 -4.91
C LYS A 150 1.70 10.23 -3.93
N LEU A 151 0.93 9.35 -3.30
CA LEU A 151 0.05 9.64 -2.16
C LEU A 151 0.27 8.54 -1.12
N THR A 152 0.59 8.93 0.11
CA THR A 152 0.75 8.04 1.26
C THR A 152 -0.19 8.47 2.36
N ILE A 153 -0.92 7.51 2.93
CA ILE A 153 -1.93 7.72 3.97
C ILE A 153 -1.65 6.69 5.07
N ILE A 154 -1.62 7.14 6.31
CA ILE A 154 -1.51 6.30 7.49
C ILE A 154 -2.74 6.59 8.34
N GLY A 155 -3.50 5.54 8.64
CA GLY A 155 -4.66 5.61 9.51
C GLY A 155 -4.46 4.75 10.75
N ARG A 156 -4.95 5.23 11.89
CA ARG A 156 -5.07 4.46 13.11
C ARG A 156 -6.24 3.49 13.02
N THR A 157 -5.98 2.23 13.29
CA THR A 157 -7.00 1.21 13.39
C THR A 157 -7.77 1.41 14.70
N ARG A 158 -9.06 1.09 14.70
CA ARG A 158 -9.82 1.04 15.95
C ARG A 158 -9.61 -0.36 16.54
N ARG A 159 -8.69 -0.49 17.51
CA ARG A 159 -8.76 -1.63 18.42
C ARG A 159 -9.99 -1.42 19.30
N ASP A 160 -11.10 -2.04 18.93
CA ASP A 160 -12.17 -2.29 19.87
C ASP A 160 -11.65 -3.37 20.83
N GLU A 161 -11.05 -2.95 21.95
CA GLU A 161 -10.82 -3.83 23.08
C GLU A 161 -12.19 -4.18 23.68
N LEU A 162 -12.77 -5.29 23.21
CA LEU A 162 -13.95 -5.93 23.79
C LEU A 162 -13.53 -6.99 24.81
#